data_AF-A0A7S0SQT9-F1
#
_entry.id   AF-A0A7S0SQT9-F1
#
_cell.length_a   1.000
_cell.length_b   1.000
_cell.length_c   1.000
_cell.angle_alpha   90.00
_cell.angle_beta   90.00
_cell.angle_gamma   90.00
#
_symmetry.space_group_name_H-M   'P 1'
#
loop_
_entity.id
_entity.type
_entity.pdbx_description
1 polymer ?
#
loop_
_entity_poly.entity_id
_entity_poly.type
_entity_poly.pdbx_seq_one_letter_code
_entity_poly.pdbx_strand_id
1 'polypeptide(L)'
;NVLSYQLKSINKLNSQIYNKVNNKFTNRNSNIYMAGGQVPMVPYFPNRNNPNEYMWMDVYNVLGRSKRTLFVTRFLDDESCNQLIASLLWLQGQSDKEPITMYFNVPG
;
A
#
# COMPACT_ATOMS: atom_id res chain seq x y z
N ASN A 1 42.75 16.13 -36.12
CA ASN A 1 41.39 16.63 -35.81
C ASN A 1 40.31 15.58 -35.65
N VAL A 2 40.37 14.37 -36.23
CA VAL A 2 39.32 13.34 -36.06
C VAL A 2 39.34 12.67 -34.67
N LEU A 3 40.54 12.41 -34.13
CA LEU A 3 40.72 11.77 -32.82
C LEU A 3 40.13 12.58 -31.65
N SER A 4 40.17 13.92 -31.73
CA SER A 4 39.62 14.79 -30.69
C SER A 4 38.08 14.79 -30.67
N TYR A 5 37.43 14.64 -31.83
CA TYR A 5 35.96 14.49 -31.89
C TYR A 5 35.51 13.15 -31.32
N GLN A 6 36.25 12.06 -31.59
CA GLN A 6 35.95 10.74 -31.04
C GLN A 6 36.05 10.73 -29.50
N LEU A 7 37.11 11.34 -28.95
CA LEU A 7 37.29 11.48 -27.50
C LEU A 7 36.17 12.29 -26.83
N LYS A 8 35.70 13.37 -27.47
CA LYS A 8 34.54 14.14 -26.96
C LYS A 8 33.24 13.33 -26.95
N SER A 9 33.00 12.54 -28.00
CA SER A 9 31.81 11.67 -28.09
C SER A 9 31.81 10.59 -27.01
N ILE A 10 32.96 9.97 -26.75
CA ILE A 10 33.13 8.95 -25.69
C ILE A 10 32.87 9.56 -24.30
N ASN A 11 33.42 10.74 -24.02
CA ASN A 11 33.23 11.40 -22.73
C ASN A 11 31.76 11.79 -22.47
N LYS A 12 31.04 12.19 -23.52
CA LYS A 12 29.60 12.47 -23.44
C LYS A 12 28.78 11.20 -23.16
N LEU A 13 29.18 10.07 -23.73
CA LEU A 13 28.52 8.79 -23.53
C LEU A 13 28.76 8.27 -22.10
N ASN A 14 29.98 8.43 -21.59
CA ASN A 14 30.34 8.07 -20.22
C ASN A 14 29.59 8.91 -19.17
N SER A 15 29.40 10.21 -19.41
CA SER A 15 28.60 11.04 -18.51
C SER A 15 27.11 10.67 -18.53
N GLN A 16 26.57 10.28 -19.70
CA GLN A 16 25.20 9.77 -19.81
C GLN A 16 25.01 8.44 -19.08
N ILE A 17 25.97 7.52 -19.19
CA ILE A 17 25.95 6.24 -18.47
C ILE A 17 26.02 6.48 -16.97
N TYR A 18 26.93 7.34 -16.51
CA TYR A 18 27.08 7.69 -15.10
C TYR A 18 25.76 8.26 -14.51
N ASN A 19 25.11 9.18 -15.23
CA ASN A 19 23.83 9.74 -14.79
C ASN A 19 22.68 8.71 -14.82
N LYS A 20 22.69 7.77 -15.77
CA LYS A 20 21.65 6.72 -15.88
C LYS A 20 21.80 5.64 -14.80
N VAL A 21 23.02 5.34 -14.37
CA VAL A 21 23.29 4.42 -13.25
C VAL A 21 22.85 5.07 -11.94
N ASN A 22 23.19 6.33 -11.71
CA ASN A 22 22.85 7.01 -10.46
C ASN A 22 21.33 7.27 -10.30
N ASN A 23 20.61 7.56 -11.40
CA ASN A 23 19.15 7.81 -11.36
C ASN A 23 18.27 6.55 -11.23
N LYS A 24 18.84 5.34 -11.33
CA LYS A 24 18.09 4.10 -11.06
C LYS A 24 18.12 3.69 -9.58
N PHE A 25 19.03 4.25 -8.80
CA PHE A 25 19.17 4.00 -7.36
C PHE A 25 18.80 5.20 -6.48
N THR A 26 18.34 6.31 -7.08
CA THR A 26 17.56 7.32 -6.34
C THR A 26 16.19 6.74 -6.04
N ASN A 27 16.21 5.88 -5.03
CA ASN A 27 15.22 5.70 -4.00
C ASN A 27 13.95 6.49 -4.29
N ARG A 28 12.90 5.79 -4.72
CA ARG A 28 11.53 6.24 -4.48
C ARG A 28 11.32 6.21 -2.96
N ASN A 29 11.99 7.09 -2.24
CA ASN A 29 11.47 7.67 -1.03
C ASN A 29 10.28 8.52 -1.48
N SER A 30 9.22 7.86 -1.97
CA SER A 30 7.89 8.43 -1.83
C SER A 30 7.75 8.56 -0.34
N ASN A 31 8.07 9.74 0.19
CA ASN A 31 7.74 10.13 1.54
C ASN A 31 6.25 9.79 1.66
N ILE A 32 5.95 8.68 2.34
CA ILE A 32 4.57 8.27 2.56
C ILE A 32 4.09 9.26 3.60
N TYR A 33 3.55 10.37 3.12
CA TYR A 33 2.91 11.37 3.96
C TYR A 33 1.63 10.71 4.49
N MET A 34 1.71 10.21 5.72
CA MET A 34 0.53 9.81 6.47
C MET A 34 -0.25 11.10 6.73
N ALA A 35 -1.44 11.24 6.14
CA ALA A 35 -2.33 12.33 6.52
C ALA A 35 -2.64 12.21 8.02
N GLY A 36 -2.51 13.32 8.75
CA GLY A 36 -2.30 13.39 10.20
C GLY A 36 -3.48 13.00 11.10
N GLY A 37 -4.06 11.82 10.88
CA GLY A 37 -4.95 11.14 11.83
C GLY A 37 -4.17 10.26 12.80
N GLN A 38 -4.77 9.93 13.94
CA GLN A 38 -4.23 8.96 14.91
C GLN A 38 -4.00 7.57 14.29
N VAL A 39 -4.60 7.31 13.13
CA VAL A 39 -4.50 6.06 12.39
C VAL A 39 -3.81 6.32 11.05
N PRO A 40 -2.76 5.56 10.68
CA PRO A 40 -2.03 5.79 9.45
C PRO A 40 -2.93 5.59 8.22
N MET A 41 -2.87 6.55 7.30
CA MET A 41 -3.61 6.51 6.04
C MET A 41 -2.74 5.89 4.93
N VAL A 42 -3.33 4.99 4.16
CA VAL A 42 -2.67 4.23 3.09
C VAL A 42 -3.38 4.50 1.77
N PRO A 43 -2.65 4.61 0.63
CA PRO A 43 -3.29 4.73 -0.68
C PRO A 43 -4.04 3.44 -1.03
N TYR A 44 -5.35 3.56 -1.23
CA TYR A 44 -6.22 2.50 -1.73
C TYR A 44 -6.56 2.74 -3.20
N PHE A 45 -6.46 1.68 -4.01
CA PHE A 45 -6.75 1.71 -5.44
C PHE A 45 -8.06 0.96 -5.68
N PRO A 46 -9.21 1.66 -5.78
CA PRO A 46 -10.52 1.02 -5.98
C PRO A 46 -10.58 0.28 -7.33
N ASN A 47 -9.88 0.79 -8.34
CA ASN A 47 -9.78 0.16 -9.65
C ASN A 47 -8.36 -0.35 -9.88
N ARG A 48 -8.20 -1.68 -9.93
CA ARG A 48 -6.89 -2.32 -10.19
C ARG A 48 -6.31 -1.97 -11.56
N ASN A 49 -7.14 -1.54 -12.52
CA ASN A 49 -6.74 -1.24 -13.89
C ASN A 49 -6.34 0.23 -14.10
N ASN A 50 -6.70 1.14 -13.17
CA ASN A 50 -6.37 2.57 -13.25
C ASN A 50 -5.51 2.99 -12.05
N PRO A 51 -4.17 2.79 -12.08
CA PRO A 51 -3.28 3.10 -10.96
C PRO A 51 -3.16 4.59 -10.62
N ASN A 52 -3.73 5.49 -11.44
CA ASN A 52 -3.75 6.92 -11.18
C ASN A 52 -4.90 7.37 -10.27
N GLU A 53 -5.91 6.53 -10.05
CA GLU A 53 -7.03 6.80 -9.14
C GLU A 53 -6.75 6.14 -7.79
N TYR A 54 -6.24 6.93 -6.84
CA TYR A 54 -6.06 6.47 -5.45
C TYR A 54 -6.83 7.35 -4.48
N MET A 55 -7.31 6.74 -3.41
CA MET A 55 -7.93 7.44 -2.28
C MET A 55 -7.18 7.12 -1.00
N TRP A 56 -7.03 8.13 -0.14
CA TRP A 56 -6.48 7.94 1.19
C TRP A 56 -7.52 7.28 2.08
N MET A 57 -7.19 6.11 2.61
CA MET A 57 -8.07 5.34 3.47
C MET A 57 -7.28 4.83 4.68
N ASP A 58 -7.96 4.68 5.81
CA ASP A 58 -7.41 4.05 7.01
C ASP A 58 -6.91 2.63 6.68
N VAL A 59 -5.72 2.27 7.19
CA VAL A 59 -5.14 0.93 7.11
C VAL A 59 -6.13 -0.18 7.47
N TYR A 60 -6.97 -0.01 8.49
CA TYR A 60 -7.94 -1.04 8.89
C TYR A 60 -9.00 -1.28 7.81
N ASN A 61 -9.49 -0.19 7.22
CA ASN A 61 -10.47 -0.23 6.14
C ASN A 61 -9.90 -0.83 4.85
N VAL A 62 -8.63 -0.55 4.55
CA VAL A 62 -7.93 -1.14 3.40
C VAL A 62 -7.73 -2.64 3.58
N LEU A 63 -7.31 -3.07 4.77
CA LEU A 63 -7.10 -4.49 5.08
C LEU A 63 -8.42 -5.27 5.12
N GLY A 64 -9.49 -4.68 5.64
CA GLY A 64 -10.83 -5.29 5.62
C GLY A 64 -11.35 -5.53 4.21
N ARG A 65 -11.16 -4.57 3.28
CA ARG A 65 -11.65 -4.67 1.90
C ARG A 65 -10.77 -5.48 0.97
N SER A 66 -9.44 -5.33 1.05
CA SER A 66 -8.52 -5.99 0.12
C SER A 66 -8.06 -7.37 0.56
N LYS A 67 -8.07 -7.65 1.88
CA LYS A 67 -7.52 -8.88 2.46
C LYS A 67 -8.47 -9.58 3.43
N ARG A 68 -9.73 -9.12 3.58
CA ARG A 68 -10.76 -9.71 4.47
C ARG A 68 -10.22 -9.98 5.88
N THR A 69 -9.38 -9.06 6.37
CA THR A 69 -8.68 -9.18 7.64
C THR A 69 -9.37 -8.32 8.69
N LEU A 70 -9.81 -8.92 9.79
CA LEU A 70 -10.44 -8.22 10.91
C LEU A 70 -9.52 -8.21 12.14
N PHE A 71 -9.55 -7.13 12.91
CA PHE A 71 -8.80 -6.97 14.15
C PHE A 71 -9.77 -6.85 15.32
N VAL A 72 -9.64 -7.76 16.30
CA VAL A 72 -10.42 -7.75 17.54
C VAL A 72 -9.46 -7.44 18.67
N THR A 73 -9.47 -6.19 19.15
CA THR A 73 -8.48 -5.67 20.11
C THR A 73 -9.09 -5.23 21.45
N ARG A 74 -10.41 -5.31 21.58
CA ARG A 74 -11.16 -4.86 22.75
C ARG A 74 -12.00 -6.01 23.29
N PHE A 75 -12.36 -5.91 24.57
CA PHE A 75 -13.28 -6.84 25.20
C PHE A 75 -14.57 -6.95 24.38
N LEU A 76 -15.04 -8.18 24.22
CA LEU A 76 -16.24 -8.48 23.45
C LEU A 76 -17.46 -8.34 24.37
N ASP A 77 -18.06 -7.15 24.36
CA ASP A 77 -19.41 -6.94 24.92
C ASP A 77 -20.49 -7.30 23.89
N ASP A 78 -21.75 -7.34 24.33
CA ASP A 78 -22.89 -7.72 23.47
C ASP A 78 -23.02 -6.81 22.23
N GLU A 79 -22.71 -5.52 22.37
CA GLU A 79 -22.77 -4.56 21.27
C GLU A 79 -21.64 -4.78 20.26
N SER A 80 -20.41 -4.96 20.72
CA SER A 80 -19.22 -5.23 19.90
C SER A 80 -19.34 -6.58 19.19
N CYS A 81 -19.91 -7.59 19.87
CA CYS A 81 -20.23 -8.88 19.27
C CYS A 81 -21.22 -8.75 18.12
N ASN A 82 -22.30 -7.97 18.30
CA ASN A 82 -23.26 -7.74 17.23
C ASN A 82 -22.61 -7.04 16.01
N GLN A 83 -21.77 -6.04 16.24
CA GLN A 83 -21.01 -5.37 15.16
C GLN A 83 -20.02 -6.31 14.46
N LEU A 84 -19.36 -7.19 15.21
CA LEU A 84 -18.47 -8.20 14.66
C LEU A 84 -19.23 -9.18 13.77
N ILE A 85 -20.37 -9.70 14.24
CA ILE A 85 -21.22 -10.62 13.49
C ILE A 85 -21.73 -9.97 12.19
N ALA A 86 -22.16 -8.70 12.25
CA ALA A 86 -22.56 -7.95 11.07
C ALA A 86 -21.41 -7.83 10.05
N SER A 87 -20.18 -7.59 10.52
CA SER A 87 -18.99 -7.52 9.68
C SER A 87 -18.66 -8.87 9.03
N LEU A 88 -18.81 -9.96 9.76
CA LEU A 88 -18.60 -11.32 9.24
C LEU A 88 -19.62 -11.68 8.17
N LEU A 89 -20.90 -11.38 8.39
CA LEU A 89 -21.97 -11.61 7.41
C LEU A 89 -21.76 -10.78 6.14
N TRP A 90 -21.33 -9.53 6.29
CA TRP A 90 -21.01 -8.68 5.14
C TRP A 90 -19.86 -9.23 4.31
N LEU A 91 -18.79 -9.71 4.97
CA LEU A 91 -17.67 -10.35 4.28
C LEU A 91 -18.12 -11.65 3.59
N GLN A 92 -18.89 -12.50 4.27
CA GLN A 92 -19.41 -13.74 3.69
C GLN A 92 -20.21 -13.45 2.41
N GLY A 93 -21.11 -12.46 2.44
CA GLY A 93 -21.92 -12.08 1.27
C GLY A 93 -21.13 -11.59 0.05
N GLN A 94 -19.87 -11.17 0.19
CA GLN A 94 -19.02 -10.80 -0.95
C GLN A 94 -18.36 -11.99 -1.64
N SER A 95 -17.99 -13.04 -0.89
CA SER A 95 -17.29 -14.20 -1.42
C SER A 95 -17.32 -15.35 -0.41
N ASP A 96 -17.91 -16.48 -0.82
CA ASP A 96 -17.96 -17.71 -0.01
C ASP A 96 -16.68 -18.55 -0.11
N LYS A 97 -15.74 -18.19 -1.00
CA LYS A 97 -14.56 -19.01 -1.32
C LYS A 97 -13.28 -18.54 -0.64
N GLU A 98 -13.26 -17.29 -0.18
CA GLU A 98 -12.05 -16.68 0.38
C GLU A 98 -12.07 -16.72 1.92
N PRO A 99 -11.01 -17.24 2.56
CA PRO A 99 -10.95 -17.32 4.01
C PRO A 99 -10.93 -15.93 4.66
N ILE A 100 -11.63 -15.78 5.77
CA ILE A 100 -11.60 -14.58 6.61
C ILE A 100 -10.51 -14.78 7.66
N THR A 101 -9.56 -13.84 7.75
CA THR A 101 -8.48 -13.89 8.75
C THR A 101 -8.79 -12.93 9.88
N MET A 102 -8.79 -13.43 11.13
CA MET A 102 -9.06 -12.61 12.31
C MET A 102 -7.84 -12.58 13.23
N TYR A 103 -7.41 -11.39 13.62
CA TYR A 103 -6.38 -11.17 14.63
C TYR A 103 -7.03 -10.87 15.98
N PHE A 104 -6.81 -11.74 16.96
CA PHE A 104 -7.30 -11.58 18.32
C PHE A 104 -6.20 -11.02 19.22
N ASN A 105 -6.48 -9.89 19.85
CA ASN A 105 -5.69 -9.30 20.92
C ASN A 105 -6.65 -8.82 22.01
N VAL A 106 -7.26 -9.77 22.71
CA VAL A 106 -8.27 -9.51 23.74
C VAL A 106 -7.82 -10.06 25.09
N PRO A 107 -8.09 -9.37 26.21
CA PRO A 107 -7.67 -9.79 27.54
C PRO A 107 -8.45 -11.00 28.11
N GLY A 108 -9.33 -11.63 27.31
CA GLY A 108 -10.29 -12.65 27.74
C GLY A 108 -11.69 -12.09 27.81
#